data_AF-A0A2E0X443-F1
#
_entry.id   AF-A0A2E0X443-F1
#
_cell.length_a   1.000
_cell.length_b   1.000
_cell.length_c   1.000
_cell.angle_alpha   90.00
_cell.angle_beta   90.00
_cell.angle_gamma   90.00
#
_symmetry.space_group_name_H-M   'P 1'
#
loop_
_entity.id
_entity.type
_entity.pdbx_description
1 polymer ?
#
loop_
_entity_poly.entity_id
_entity_poly.type
_entity_poly.pdbx_seq_one_letter_code
_entity_poly.pdbx_strand_id
1 'polypeptide(L)'
;MSTVTNEDIDAVCGLVDDLCGIYWDASKAYLIESRLATLVRSSNSENYADLVHKVRGNVMPGLKEQVIDAVTTNETLWFRDTSPFEALRHKVVPQVIDTKAGSLNPRRLRIWSAASSTGQEAYSIAMALADIIHDYQAWDIQIHGTDISPAAVAHAQQGRYNKLEVSRGLDVAFRDKYFIDQGDHWQVRDSIQRMCNFAVRNLHQPFVGMGPFDIVFCRNVAIYFTPPDRRSLFERMAETLTPEGWLFVGSSESLSDLGPRFAPQEHCRATCYQPNLARAYTPARTATVRDW
;
A
#
# COMPACT_ATOMS: atom_id res chain seq x y z
N MET A 1 -21.80 -19.45 -19.96
CA MET A 1 -20.73 -19.63 -18.96
C MET A 1 -21.29 -20.56 -17.90
N SER A 2 -20.54 -21.60 -17.56
CA SER A 2 -20.89 -22.54 -16.48
C SER A 2 -21.06 -21.76 -15.18
N THR A 3 -22.10 -22.07 -14.42
CA THR A 3 -22.28 -21.57 -13.04
C THR A 3 -21.04 -21.88 -12.21
N VAL A 4 -20.53 -20.89 -11.47
CA VAL A 4 -19.40 -21.05 -10.55
C VAL A 4 -19.72 -22.16 -9.54
N THR A 5 -18.89 -23.20 -9.48
CA THR A 5 -19.07 -24.32 -8.54
C THR A 5 -18.39 -24.03 -7.20
N ASN A 6 -18.70 -24.81 -6.16
CA ASN A 6 -17.98 -24.68 -4.88
C ASN A 6 -16.49 -25.03 -5.01
N GLU A 7 -16.15 -26.00 -5.88
CA GLU A 7 -14.76 -26.35 -6.16
C GLU A 7 -14.01 -25.19 -6.83
N ASP A 8 -14.66 -24.48 -7.75
CA ASP A 8 -14.11 -23.26 -8.36
C ASP A 8 -13.86 -22.17 -7.31
N ILE A 9 -14.79 -21.98 -6.37
CA ILE A 9 -14.67 -20.99 -5.30
C ILE A 9 -13.47 -21.32 -4.42
N ASP A 10 -13.37 -22.56 -3.93
CA ASP A 10 -12.29 -22.98 -3.04
C ASP A 10 -10.92 -22.87 -3.74
N ALA A 11 -10.83 -23.29 -5.00
CA ALA A 11 -9.60 -23.21 -5.78
C ALA A 11 -9.15 -21.76 -6.00
N VAL A 12 -10.07 -20.85 -6.34
CA VAL A 12 -9.75 -19.43 -6.55
C VAL A 12 -9.41 -18.75 -5.24
N CYS A 13 -10.17 -18.97 -4.16
CA CYS A 13 -9.87 -18.41 -2.85
C CYS A 13 -8.47 -18.82 -2.38
N GLY A 14 -8.11 -20.10 -2.51
CA GLY A 14 -6.78 -20.59 -2.19
C GLY A 14 -5.68 -19.94 -3.04
N LEU A 15 -5.91 -19.77 -4.35
CA LEU A 15 -4.96 -19.07 -5.22
C LEU A 15 -4.78 -17.59 -4.84
N VAL A 16 -5.88 -16.88 -4.56
CA VAL A 16 -5.84 -15.45 -4.23
C VAL A 16 -5.11 -15.22 -2.90
N ASP A 17 -5.32 -16.10 -1.92
CA ASP A 17 -4.59 -16.07 -0.66
C ASP A 17 -3.10 -16.38 -0.88
N ASP A 18 -2.75 -17.43 -1.63
CA ASP A 18 -1.36 -17.78 -1.94
C ASP A 18 -0.61 -16.64 -2.66
N LEU A 19 -1.28 -15.97 -3.59
CA LEU A 19 -0.66 -14.94 -4.42
C LEU A 19 -0.58 -13.58 -3.72
N CYS A 20 -1.62 -13.21 -2.98
CA CYS A 20 -1.83 -11.84 -2.51
C CYS A 20 -2.05 -11.72 -1.00
N GLY A 21 -2.36 -12.83 -0.32
CA GLY A 21 -2.81 -12.86 1.07
C GLY A 21 -4.18 -12.21 1.31
N ILE A 22 -4.95 -12.02 0.24
CA ILE A 22 -6.30 -11.44 0.30
C ILE A 22 -7.27 -12.53 0.70
N TYR A 23 -7.97 -12.32 1.82
CA TYR A 23 -8.94 -13.30 2.31
C TYR A 23 -10.31 -13.17 1.62
N TRP A 24 -10.67 -14.18 0.83
CA TRP A 24 -12.00 -14.39 0.28
C TRP A 24 -12.66 -15.63 0.87
N ASP A 25 -13.98 -15.56 1.04
CA ASP A 25 -14.81 -16.69 1.44
C ASP A 25 -15.97 -16.86 0.44
N ALA A 26 -16.79 -17.90 0.63
CA ALA A 26 -17.90 -18.21 -0.27
C ALA A 26 -18.91 -17.05 -0.43
N SER A 27 -19.04 -16.14 0.53
CA SER A 27 -19.93 -14.97 0.39
C SER A 27 -19.44 -13.98 -0.67
N LYS A 28 -18.15 -14.04 -1.05
CA LYS A 28 -17.52 -13.21 -2.07
C LYS A 28 -17.44 -13.88 -3.44
N ALA A 29 -18.13 -15.00 -3.66
CA ALA A 29 -18.13 -15.72 -4.94
C ALA A 29 -18.48 -14.85 -6.16
N TYR A 30 -19.33 -13.82 -5.97
CA TYR A 30 -19.66 -12.86 -7.03
C TYR A 30 -18.43 -12.07 -7.55
N LEU A 31 -17.38 -11.89 -6.73
CA LEU A 31 -16.13 -11.26 -7.14
C LEU A 31 -15.35 -12.13 -8.14
N ILE A 32 -15.44 -13.46 -8.00
CA ILE A 32 -14.78 -14.40 -8.90
C ILE A 32 -15.30 -14.22 -10.31
N GLU A 33 -16.63 -14.25 -10.48
CA GLU A 33 -17.24 -14.08 -11.79
C GLU A 33 -16.98 -12.69 -12.37
N SER A 34 -17.24 -11.64 -11.59
CA SER A 34 -17.09 -10.26 -12.07
C SER A 34 -15.66 -9.87 -12.43
N ARG A 35 -14.64 -10.46 -11.77
CA ARG A 35 -13.22 -10.11 -11.98
C ARG A 35 -12.48 -11.08 -12.88
N LEU A 36 -12.79 -12.37 -12.84
CA LEU A 36 -12.00 -13.40 -13.52
C LEU A 36 -12.66 -13.96 -14.80
N ALA A 37 -13.94 -13.72 -15.05
CA ALA A 37 -14.63 -14.28 -16.23
C ALA A 37 -13.99 -13.85 -17.57
N THR A 38 -13.40 -12.66 -17.64
CA THR A 38 -12.64 -12.22 -18.82
C THR A 38 -11.33 -12.98 -18.95
N LEU A 39 -10.61 -13.21 -17.84
CA LEU A 39 -9.36 -13.96 -17.83
C LEU A 39 -9.55 -15.41 -18.20
N VAL A 40 -10.58 -16.08 -17.68
CA VAL A 40 -10.93 -17.46 -18.07
C VAL A 40 -11.09 -17.58 -19.59
N ARG A 41 -11.77 -16.61 -20.22
CA ARG A 41 -11.95 -16.58 -21.68
C ARG A 41 -10.64 -16.33 -22.41
N SER A 42 -9.86 -15.32 -22.01
CA SER A 42 -8.62 -14.95 -22.71
C SER A 42 -7.49 -15.95 -22.51
N SER A 43 -7.48 -16.72 -21.41
CA SER A 43 -6.54 -17.82 -21.16
C SER A 43 -6.97 -19.15 -21.75
N ASN A 44 -8.09 -19.17 -22.50
CA ASN A 44 -8.73 -20.36 -23.05
C ASN A 44 -8.93 -21.45 -21.97
N SER A 45 -9.37 -21.05 -20.78
CA SER A 45 -9.63 -21.94 -19.66
C SER A 45 -11.07 -22.47 -19.68
N GLU A 46 -11.23 -23.74 -19.34
CA GLU A 46 -12.53 -24.41 -19.36
C GLU A 46 -13.44 -23.93 -18.21
N ASN A 47 -12.84 -23.68 -17.05
CA ASN A 47 -13.47 -23.21 -15.82
C ASN A 47 -12.44 -22.47 -14.94
N TYR A 48 -12.82 -22.10 -13.72
CA TYR A 48 -11.93 -21.37 -12.82
C TYR A 48 -10.88 -22.28 -12.19
N ALA A 49 -11.20 -23.54 -11.89
CA ALA A 49 -10.21 -24.52 -11.45
C ALA A 49 -9.07 -24.72 -12.48
N ASP A 50 -9.39 -24.79 -13.78
CA ASP A 50 -8.40 -24.86 -14.86
C ASP A 50 -7.58 -23.56 -14.97
N LEU A 51 -8.21 -22.38 -14.78
CA LEU A 51 -7.47 -21.13 -14.66
C LEU A 51 -6.44 -21.20 -13.51
N VAL A 52 -6.84 -21.68 -12.34
CA VAL A 52 -5.95 -21.84 -11.18
C VAL A 52 -4.80 -22.80 -11.49
N HIS A 53 -5.09 -23.92 -12.14
CA HIS A 53 -4.07 -24.88 -12.56
C HIS A 53 -3.05 -24.23 -13.51
N LYS A 54 -3.51 -23.49 -14.52
CA LYS A 54 -2.63 -22.80 -15.48
C LYS A 54 -1.77 -21.73 -14.83
N VAL A 55 -2.30 -20.99 -13.86
CA VAL A 55 -1.54 -19.99 -13.09
C VAL A 55 -0.45 -20.66 -12.28
N ARG A 56 -0.78 -21.71 -11.52
CA ARG A 56 0.21 -22.44 -10.68
C ARG A 56 1.26 -23.17 -11.50
N GLY A 57 0.87 -23.74 -12.64
CA GLY A 57 1.75 -24.40 -13.59
C GLY A 57 2.59 -23.44 -14.44
N ASN A 58 2.38 -22.12 -14.31
CA ASN A 58 3.01 -21.09 -15.15
C ASN A 58 2.88 -21.41 -16.66
N VAL A 59 1.70 -21.91 -17.06
CA VAL A 59 1.44 -22.39 -18.42
C VAL A 59 1.45 -21.23 -19.44
N MET A 60 1.10 -20.04 -18.98
CA MET A 60 1.07 -18.82 -19.78
C MET A 60 1.82 -17.69 -19.06
N PRO A 61 2.86 -17.10 -19.69
CA PRO A 61 3.55 -15.94 -19.13
C PRO A 61 2.59 -14.77 -18.87
N GLY A 62 2.72 -14.10 -17.72
CA GLY A 62 1.91 -12.92 -17.39
C GLY A 62 0.52 -13.22 -16.83
N LEU A 63 0.04 -14.47 -16.89
CA LEU A 63 -1.30 -14.83 -16.42
C LEU A 63 -1.44 -14.64 -14.90
N LYS A 64 -0.38 -14.93 -14.15
CA LYS A 64 -0.33 -14.70 -12.71
C LYS A 64 -0.52 -13.23 -12.38
N GLU A 65 0.21 -12.35 -13.05
CA GLU A 65 0.14 -10.90 -12.86
C GLU A 65 -1.25 -10.36 -13.22
N GLN A 66 -1.85 -10.85 -14.32
CA GLN A 66 -3.21 -10.50 -14.71
C GLN A 66 -4.25 -10.92 -13.66
N VAL A 67 -4.09 -12.10 -13.06
CA VAL A 67 -4.97 -12.55 -11.97
C VAL A 67 -4.82 -11.63 -10.76
N ILE A 68 -3.58 -11.30 -10.35
CA ILE A 68 -3.32 -10.35 -9.26
C ILE A 68 -4.03 -9.01 -9.54
N ASP A 69 -3.83 -8.44 -10.73
CA ASP A 69 -4.46 -7.18 -11.12
C ASP A 69 -5.99 -7.25 -11.05
N ALA A 70 -6.58 -8.35 -11.51
CA ALA A 70 -8.03 -8.53 -11.50
C ALA A 70 -8.62 -8.68 -10.10
N VAL A 71 -7.93 -9.37 -9.18
CA VAL A 71 -8.46 -9.66 -7.83
C VAL A 71 -8.17 -8.55 -6.83
N THR A 72 -7.20 -7.68 -7.10
CA THR A 72 -6.91 -6.50 -6.26
C THR A 72 -8.02 -5.44 -6.40
N THR A 73 -8.31 -4.73 -5.31
CA THR A 73 -9.25 -3.60 -5.33
C THR A 73 -8.48 -2.30 -5.23
N ASN A 74 -8.33 -1.60 -6.37
CA ASN A 74 -7.43 -0.45 -6.50
C ASN A 74 -8.13 0.91 -6.30
N GLU A 75 -9.14 1.00 -5.44
CA GLU A 75 -9.82 2.27 -5.20
C GLU A 75 -8.97 3.22 -4.35
N THR A 76 -8.53 4.31 -4.97
CA THR A 76 -7.70 5.35 -4.35
C THR A 76 -8.14 6.75 -4.81
N LEU A 77 -7.79 7.74 -4.01
CA LEU A 77 -8.19 9.14 -4.17
C LEU A 77 -7.00 10.04 -3.86
N TRP A 78 -6.93 11.18 -4.52
CA TRP A 78 -6.01 12.24 -4.11
C TRP A 78 -6.39 12.72 -2.72
N PHE A 79 -5.39 12.85 -1.84
CA PHE A 79 -5.57 13.32 -0.47
C PHE A 79 -6.69 12.58 0.30
N ARG A 80 -6.76 11.24 0.11
CA ARG A 80 -7.78 10.38 0.74
C ARG A 80 -7.77 10.54 2.26
N ASP A 81 -8.93 10.88 2.81
CA ASP A 81 -9.11 11.38 4.17
C ASP A 81 -8.23 12.61 4.43
N THR A 82 -8.82 13.76 4.77
CA THR A 82 -8.05 15.00 4.95
C THR A 82 -7.16 14.95 6.20
N SER A 83 -7.59 14.24 7.26
CA SER A 83 -6.92 14.29 8.57
C SER A 83 -5.48 13.74 8.60
N PRO A 84 -5.11 12.64 7.91
CA PRO A 84 -3.71 12.21 7.81
C PRO A 84 -2.78 13.28 7.22
N PHE A 85 -3.23 14.01 6.20
CA PHE A 85 -2.41 15.06 5.58
C PHE A 85 -2.32 16.32 6.44
N GLU A 86 -3.37 16.63 7.20
CA GLU A 86 -3.31 17.68 8.23
C GLU A 86 -2.36 17.33 9.36
N ALA A 87 -2.39 16.09 9.86
CA ALA A 87 -1.43 15.61 10.86
C ALA A 87 0.00 15.59 10.31
N LEU A 88 0.18 15.20 9.03
CA LEU A 88 1.45 15.26 8.32
C LEU A 88 2.01 16.70 8.32
N ARG A 89 1.17 17.68 7.95
CA ARG A 89 1.51 19.10 7.83
C ARG A 89 1.80 19.77 9.17
N HIS A 90 0.93 19.57 10.15
CA HIS A 90 0.93 20.35 11.37
C HIS A 90 1.70 19.71 12.53
N LYS A 91 2.06 18.43 12.42
CA LYS A 91 2.73 17.70 13.50
C LYS A 91 3.89 16.82 13.03
N VAL A 92 3.62 15.87 12.15
CA VAL A 92 4.60 14.80 11.86
C VAL A 92 5.82 15.34 11.12
N VAL A 93 5.65 16.07 10.01
CA VAL A 93 6.79 16.60 9.25
C VAL A 93 7.64 17.57 10.08
N PRO A 94 7.06 18.58 10.78
CA PRO A 94 7.84 19.43 11.67
C PRO A 94 8.66 18.65 12.70
N GLN A 95 8.05 17.68 13.38
CA GLN A 95 8.75 16.88 14.38
C GLN A 95 9.86 16.01 13.80
N VAL A 96 9.64 15.40 12.63
CA VAL A 96 10.68 14.61 11.94
C VAL A 96 11.86 15.51 11.56
N ILE A 97 11.61 16.71 11.04
CA ILE A 97 12.66 17.68 10.70
C ILE A 97 13.46 18.06 11.95
N ASP A 98 12.79 18.42 13.05
CA ASP A 98 13.44 18.80 14.31
C ASP A 98 14.29 17.67 14.88
N THR A 99 13.76 16.44 14.86
CA THR A 99 14.46 15.23 15.33
C THR A 99 15.72 14.98 14.50
N LYS A 100 15.67 15.25 13.20
CA LYS A 100 16.78 14.98 12.27
C LYS A 100 17.80 16.11 12.19
N ALA A 101 17.53 17.29 12.74
CA ALA A 101 18.41 18.45 12.64
C ALA A 101 19.85 18.18 13.12
N GLY A 102 20.04 17.31 14.12
CA GLY A 102 21.35 16.88 14.62
C GLY A 102 21.91 15.58 14.02
N SER A 103 21.22 14.98 13.05
CA SER A 103 21.64 13.71 12.43
C SER A 103 22.69 13.93 11.32
N LEU A 104 23.29 12.83 10.84
CA LEU A 104 24.22 12.86 9.70
C LEU A 104 23.59 13.37 8.40
N ASN A 105 22.27 13.25 8.25
CA ASN A 105 21.54 13.62 7.03
C ASN A 105 20.25 14.39 7.38
N PRO A 106 20.35 15.65 7.87
CA PRO A 106 19.21 16.39 8.39
C PRO A 106 18.17 16.75 7.33
N ARG A 107 18.57 16.82 6.05
CA ARG A 107 17.72 17.16 4.91
C ARG A 107 17.25 15.95 4.09
N ARG A 108 17.35 14.74 4.65
CA ARG A 108 16.86 13.52 4.00
C ARG A 108 15.52 13.13 4.61
N LEU A 109 14.52 12.82 3.80
CA LEU A 109 13.25 12.25 4.27
C LEU A 109 12.95 10.98 3.47
N ARG A 110 12.75 9.87 4.17
CA ARG A 110 12.39 8.59 3.56
C ARG A 110 10.99 8.19 4.00
N ILE A 111 10.09 8.06 3.04
CA ILE A 111 8.70 7.71 3.25
C ILE A 111 8.38 6.44 2.47
N TRP A 112 7.52 5.59 3.02
CA TRP A 112 6.97 4.44 2.31
C TRP A 112 5.44 4.54 2.25
N SER A 113 4.86 4.58 1.04
CA SER A 113 3.44 4.36 0.79
C SER A 113 3.26 2.89 0.39
N ALA A 114 2.82 2.09 1.36
CA ALA A 114 2.58 0.65 1.24
C ALA A 114 1.15 0.40 0.75
N ALA A 115 1.03 -0.35 -0.34
CA ALA A 115 -0.19 -0.46 -1.16
C ALA A 115 -0.57 0.88 -1.82
N SER A 116 0.38 1.46 -2.55
CA SER A 116 0.23 2.78 -3.18
C SER A 116 -0.79 2.83 -4.33
N SER A 117 -1.32 1.67 -4.77
CA SER A 117 -2.21 1.54 -5.91
C SER A 117 -1.66 2.29 -7.14
N THR A 118 -2.49 3.07 -7.83
CA THR A 118 -2.13 3.89 -8.99
C THR A 118 -1.35 5.17 -8.64
N GLY A 119 -0.83 5.31 -7.41
CA GLY A 119 0.19 6.29 -7.03
C GLY A 119 -0.33 7.57 -6.36
N GLN A 120 -1.64 7.77 -6.28
CA GLN A 120 -2.27 9.00 -5.77
C GLN A 120 -1.84 9.29 -4.32
N GLU A 121 -1.72 8.27 -3.46
CA GLU A 121 -1.25 8.50 -2.07
C GLU A 121 0.20 8.99 -2.04
N ALA A 122 1.11 8.29 -2.74
CA ALA A 122 2.53 8.67 -2.80
C ALA A 122 2.71 10.08 -3.37
N TYR A 123 2.00 10.42 -4.44
CA TYR A 123 2.04 11.75 -5.02
C TYR A 123 1.37 12.82 -4.15
N SER A 124 0.28 12.51 -3.43
CA SER A 124 -0.30 13.42 -2.44
C SER A 124 0.67 13.71 -1.30
N ILE A 125 1.42 12.70 -0.83
CA ILE A 125 2.49 12.90 0.14
C ILE A 125 3.57 13.82 -0.44
N ALA A 126 4.01 13.57 -1.68
CA ALA A 126 5.02 14.39 -2.33
C ALA A 126 4.59 15.86 -2.47
N MET A 127 3.36 16.09 -2.93
CA MET A 127 2.77 17.42 -3.06
C MET A 127 2.60 18.12 -1.70
N ALA A 128 2.20 17.39 -0.66
CA ALA A 128 2.12 17.92 0.70
C ALA A 128 3.49 18.35 1.21
N LEU A 129 4.52 17.51 1.06
CA LEU A 129 5.89 17.84 1.47
C LEU A 129 6.43 19.07 0.73
N ALA A 130 6.16 19.18 -0.56
CA ALA A 130 6.54 20.35 -1.36
C ALA A 130 5.82 21.65 -0.93
N ASP A 131 4.66 21.55 -0.27
CA ASP A 131 3.94 22.70 0.28
C ASP A 131 4.35 23.04 1.72
N ILE A 132 4.75 22.03 2.50
CA ILE A 132 5.23 22.18 3.89
C ILE A 132 6.66 22.72 3.92
N ILE A 133 7.54 22.22 3.05
CA ILE A 133 8.97 22.50 3.07
C ILE A 133 9.29 23.52 1.97
N HIS A 134 9.57 24.76 2.37
CA HIS A 134 9.79 25.87 1.44
C HIS A 134 10.90 25.59 0.42
N ASP A 135 12.01 24.97 0.84
CA ASP A 135 13.16 24.63 0.00
C ASP A 135 13.22 23.12 -0.34
N TYR A 136 12.07 22.43 -0.48
CA TYR A 136 12.02 20.96 -0.66
C TYR A 136 12.93 20.41 -1.77
N GLN A 137 13.23 21.21 -2.79
CA GLN A 137 14.14 20.84 -3.88
C GLN A 137 15.59 20.65 -3.43
N ALA A 138 15.98 21.24 -2.30
CA ALA A 138 17.28 21.07 -1.65
C ALA A 138 17.30 19.89 -0.65
N TRP A 139 16.20 19.14 -0.56
CA TRP A 139 16.08 17.95 0.29
C TRP A 139 16.20 16.67 -0.53
N ASP A 140 16.79 15.63 0.08
CA ASP A 140 16.73 14.26 -0.44
C ASP A 140 15.44 13.61 0.03
N ILE A 141 14.33 13.87 -0.67
CA ILE A 141 13.02 13.28 -0.36
C ILE A 141 12.82 12.03 -1.22
N GLN A 142 12.66 10.89 -0.56
CA GLN A 142 12.50 9.57 -1.17
C GLN A 142 11.19 8.95 -0.69
N ILE A 143 10.19 8.97 -1.57
CA ILE A 143 8.90 8.33 -1.35
C ILE A 143 8.89 7.02 -2.13
N HIS A 144 8.90 5.91 -1.41
CA HIS A 144 8.79 4.59 -2.00
C HIS A 144 7.31 4.24 -2.07
N GLY A 145 6.72 4.16 -3.26
CA GLY A 145 5.39 3.60 -3.46
C GLY A 145 5.51 2.12 -3.81
N THR A 146 4.78 1.25 -3.12
CA THR A 146 4.78 -0.17 -3.50
C THR A 146 3.37 -0.71 -3.57
N ASP A 147 3.10 -1.52 -4.58
CA ASP A 147 1.82 -2.23 -4.72
C ASP A 147 2.05 -3.65 -5.23
N ILE A 148 1.10 -4.54 -4.99
CA ILE A 148 1.17 -5.91 -5.51
C ILE A 148 0.78 -5.97 -6.99
N SER A 149 -0.06 -5.04 -7.46
CA SER A 149 -0.53 -4.94 -8.85
C SER A 149 0.55 -4.33 -9.76
N PRO A 150 1.12 -5.10 -10.71
CA PRO A 150 2.07 -4.55 -11.68
C PRO A 150 1.44 -3.47 -12.57
N ALA A 151 0.16 -3.60 -12.93
CA ALA A 151 -0.54 -2.58 -13.70
C ALA A 151 -0.68 -1.26 -12.92
N ALA A 152 -1.03 -1.32 -11.63
CA ALA A 152 -1.14 -0.14 -10.79
C ALA A 152 0.23 0.55 -10.60
N VAL A 153 1.29 -0.23 -10.37
CA VAL A 153 2.67 0.29 -10.29
C VAL A 153 3.09 0.96 -11.61
N ALA A 154 2.84 0.33 -12.75
CA ALA A 154 3.17 0.90 -14.05
C ALA A 154 2.42 2.21 -14.30
N HIS A 155 1.14 2.28 -13.92
CA HIS A 155 0.36 3.52 -13.99
C HIS A 155 0.94 4.61 -13.09
N ALA A 156 1.30 4.29 -11.84
CA ALA A 156 1.92 5.22 -10.91
C ALA A 156 3.27 5.76 -11.43
N GLN A 157 4.10 4.90 -12.04
CA GLN A 157 5.37 5.29 -12.67
C GLN A 157 5.19 6.26 -13.83
N GLN A 158 4.11 6.12 -14.61
CA GLN A 158 3.80 7.05 -15.70
C GLN A 158 3.34 8.41 -15.16
N GLY A 159 2.66 8.45 -14.01
CA GLY A 159 2.15 9.69 -13.42
C GLY A 159 1.12 10.41 -14.31
N ARG A 160 0.41 9.65 -15.15
CA ARG A 160 -0.58 10.14 -16.13
C ARG A 160 -1.98 9.75 -15.68
N TYR A 161 -2.82 10.75 -15.44
CA TYR A 161 -4.15 10.56 -14.87
C TYR A 161 -5.21 11.19 -15.74
N ASN A 162 -6.31 10.49 -15.96
CA ASN A 162 -7.44 11.04 -16.70
C ASN A 162 -8.21 12.08 -15.86
N LYS A 163 -9.13 12.80 -16.51
CA LYS A 163 -9.93 13.85 -15.86
C LYS A 163 -10.73 13.35 -14.65
N LEU A 164 -11.28 12.13 -14.72
CA LEU A 164 -12.06 11.55 -13.62
C LEU A 164 -11.16 11.29 -12.41
N GLU A 165 -10.00 10.65 -12.62
CA GLU A 165 -9.03 10.37 -11.56
C GLU A 165 -8.55 11.64 -10.88
N VAL A 166 -8.18 12.68 -11.65
CA VAL A 166 -7.74 13.98 -11.11
C VAL A 166 -8.84 14.69 -10.35
N SER A 167 -10.09 14.60 -10.81
CA SER A 167 -11.22 15.28 -10.14
C SER A 167 -11.61 14.69 -8.78
N ARG A 168 -11.13 13.49 -8.45
CA ARG A 168 -11.48 12.77 -7.23
C ARG A 168 -10.52 13.12 -6.07
N GLY A 169 -10.86 14.19 -5.34
CA GLY A 169 -10.20 14.59 -4.09
C GLY A 169 -9.04 15.60 -4.26
N LEU A 170 -8.59 15.88 -5.48
CA LEU A 170 -7.54 16.86 -5.73
C LEU A 170 -8.13 18.27 -5.80
N ASP A 171 -7.65 19.16 -4.93
CA ASP A 171 -7.98 20.58 -5.03
C ASP A 171 -7.39 21.21 -6.30
N VAL A 172 -8.12 22.17 -6.87
CA VAL A 172 -7.73 22.90 -8.09
C VAL A 172 -6.37 23.59 -7.91
N ALA A 173 -6.11 24.16 -6.73
CA ALA A 173 -4.82 24.81 -6.45
C ALA A 173 -3.65 23.82 -6.52
N PHE A 174 -3.83 22.60 -5.98
CA PHE A 174 -2.83 21.54 -6.06
C PHE A 174 -2.66 21.03 -7.49
N ARG A 175 -3.76 20.82 -8.23
CA ARG A 175 -3.72 20.42 -9.63
C ARG A 175 -2.91 21.41 -10.47
N ASP A 176 -3.26 22.69 -10.40
CA ASP A 176 -2.64 23.72 -11.24
C ASP A 176 -1.15 23.91 -10.89
N LYS A 177 -0.79 23.75 -9.60
CA LYS A 177 0.59 23.82 -9.13
C LYS A 177 1.44 22.61 -9.53
N TYR A 178 0.90 21.39 -9.43
CA TYR A 178 1.68 20.15 -9.50
C TYR A 178 1.42 19.25 -10.70
N PHE A 179 0.48 19.62 -11.58
CA PHE A 179 0.22 18.91 -12.83
C PHE A 179 0.42 19.81 -14.04
N ILE A 180 0.54 19.17 -15.20
CA ILE A 180 0.54 19.76 -16.53
C ILE A 180 -0.65 19.19 -17.27
N ASP A 181 -1.54 20.04 -17.77
CA ASP A 181 -2.63 19.63 -18.65
C ASP A 181 -2.06 19.28 -20.03
N GLN A 182 -2.27 18.04 -20.47
CA GLN A 182 -1.85 17.54 -21.78
C GLN A 182 -3.04 17.39 -22.75
N GLY A 183 -4.23 17.86 -22.35
CA GLY A 183 -5.47 17.79 -23.13
C GLY A 183 -6.28 16.52 -22.85
N ASP A 184 -5.74 15.36 -23.16
CA ASP A 184 -6.41 14.05 -22.95
C ASP A 184 -6.18 13.47 -21.55
N HIS A 185 -5.10 13.89 -20.88
CA HIS A 185 -4.74 13.49 -19.53
C HIS A 185 -4.00 14.63 -18.81
N TRP A 186 -3.79 14.45 -17.51
CA TRP A 186 -2.93 15.29 -16.69
C TRP A 186 -1.65 14.54 -16.33
N GLN A 187 -0.53 15.21 -16.45
CA GLN A 187 0.78 14.68 -16.12
C GLN A 187 1.25 15.29 -14.80
N VAL A 188 1.61 14.47 -13.80
CA VAL A 188 2.30 14.96 -12.59
C VAL A 188 3.61 15.63 -13.00
N ARG A 189 3.92 16.82 -12.50
CA ARG A 189 5.17 17.51 -12.83
C ARG A 189 6.40 16.71 -12.39
N ASP A 190 7.46 16.75 -13.19
CA ASP A 190 8.71 16.04 -12.91
C ASP A 190 9.30 16.34 -11.53
N SER A 191 9.15 17.58 -11.04
CA SER A 191 9.65 17.97 -9.71
C SER A 191 9.03 17.14 -8.58
N ILE A 192 7.79 16.70 -8.76
CA ILE A 192 7.07 15.82 -7.84
C ILE A 192 7.39 14.36 -8.16
N GLN A 193 7.42 13.98 -9.45
CA GLN A 193 7.73 12.61 -9.84
C GLN A 193 9.09 12.11 -9.35
N ARG A 194 10.13 12.95 -9.41
CA ARG A 194 11.48 12.57 -8.99
C ARG A 194 11.59 12.25 -7.49
N MET A 195 10.63 12.66 -6.68
CA MET A 195 10.57 12.28 -5.26
C MET A 195 10.04 10.86 -5.07
N CYS A 196 9.32 10.30 -6.05
CA CYS A 196 8.60 9.04 -5.95
C CYS A 196 9.31 7.92 -6.74
N ASN A 197 9.46 6.77 -6.11
CA ASN A 197 9.96 5.54 -6.74
C ASN A 197 8.95 4.43 -6.51
N PHE A 198 8.48 3.80 -7.58
CA PHE A 198 7.44 2.76 -7.51
C PHE A 198 7.98 1.38 -7.84
N ALA A 199 7.59 0.37 -7.05
CA ALA A 199 8.00 -1.02 -7.26
C ALA A 199 6.90 -2.01 -6.91
N VAL A 200 6.85 -3.13 -7.62
CA VAL A 200 5.96 -4.25 -7.30
C VAL A 200 6.45 -4.94 -6.02
N ARG A 201 5.58 -5.08 -5.03
CA ARG A 201 5.87 -5.79 -3.79
C ARG A 201 4.61 -6.35 -3.15
N ASN A 202 4.69 -7.59 -2.68
CA ASN A 202 3.66 -8.22 -1.85
C ASN A 202 3.96 -7.95 -0.36
N LEU A 203 2.99 -7.42 0.38
CA LEU A 203 3.09 -7.13 1.81
C LEU A 203 3.23 -8.36 2.71
N HIS A 204 2.91 -9.56 2.20
CA HIS A 204 3.12 -10.83 2.87
C HIS A 204 4.59 -11.28 2.82
N GLN A 205 5.40 -10.71 1.93
CA GLN A 205 6.82 -11.07 1.82
C GLN A 205 7.70 -10.27 2.79
N PRO A 206 8.90 -10.78 3.13
CA PRO A 206 9.87 -10.05 3.95
C PRO A 206 10.29 -8.70 3.34
N PHE A 207 10.47 -7.67 4.18
CA PHE A 207 10.91 -6.33 3.77
C PHE A 207 12.44 -6.16 3.78
N VAL A 208 13.17 -7.20 3.36
CA VAL A 208 14.65 -7.22 3.38
C VAL A 208 15.20 -6.05 2.56
N GLY A 209 16.09 -5.27 3.16
CA GLY A 209 16.72 -4.10 2.53
C GLY A 209 15.81 -2.87 2.41
N MET A 210 14.61 -2.90 2.97
CA MET A 210 13.77 -1.70 3.10
C MET A 210 14.10 -0.92 4.37
N GLY A 211 13.85 0.39 4.32
CA GLY A 211 14.04 1.27 5.46
C GLY A 211 15.51 1.56 5.80
N PRO A 212 15.77 2.19 6.96
CA PRO A 212 14.75 2.75 7.84
C PRO A 212 14.00 3.91 7.16
N PHE A 213 12.69 4.02 7.42
CA PHE A 213 11.80 5.09 6.98
C PHE A 213 11.47 6.01 8.14
N ASP A 214 11.39 7.30 7.86
CA ASP A 214 10.91 8.29 8.82
C ASP A 214 9.38 8.21 8.94
N ILE A 215 8.69 7.89 7.85
CA ILE A 215 7.22 7.81 7.79
C ILE A 215 6.80 6.61 6.91
N VAL A 216 5.79 5.86 7.36
CA VAL A 216 5.14 4.81 6.60
C VAL A 216 3.65 5.10 6.55
N PHE A 217 3.05 5.04 5.36
CA PHE A 217 1.63 5.00 5.13
C PHE A 217 1.27 3.56 4.72
N CYS A 218 0.36 2.91 5.45
CA CYS A 218 -0.18 1.60 5.13
C CYS A 218 -1.68 1.65 5.37
N ARG A 219 -2.42 2.23 4.41
CA ARG A 219 -3.81 2.64 4.60
C ARG A 219 -4.75 1.86 3.70
N ASN A 220 -5.89 1.48 4.27
CA ASN A 220 -7.01 0.83 3.57
C ASN A 220 -6.64 -0.49 2.86
N VAL A 221 -5.58 -1.17 3.30
CA VAL A 221 -5.13 -2.45 2.74
C VAL A 221 -5.20 -3.59 3.74
N ALA A 222 -4.89 -3.34 5.01
CA ALA A 222 -4.80 -4.43 6.00
C ALA A 222 -6.18 -5.00 6.38
N ILE A 223 -7.26 -4.30 6.01
CA ILE A 223 -8.65 -4.79 6.06
C ILE A 223 -8.92 -6.01 5.18
N TYR A 224 -8.04 -6.32 4.22
CA TYR A 224 -8.16 -7.50 3.35
C TYR A 224 -7.44 -8.73 3.90
N PHE A 225 -6.66 -8.58 4.98
CA PHE A 225 -5.83 -9.64 5.55
C PHE A 225 -6.51 -10.31 6.74
N THR A 226 -6.13 -11.56 7.00
CA THR A 226 -6.55 -12.25 8.21
C THR A 226 -5.94 -11.58 9.45
N PRO A 227 -6.53 -11.72 10.65
CA PRO A 227 -5.96 -11.13 11.86
C PRO A 227 -4.48 -11.53 12.14
N PRO A 228 -4.08 -12.81 11.97
CA PRO A 228 -2.67 -13.21 12.08
C PRO A 228 -1.75 -12.52 11.05
N ASP A 229 -2.16 -12.47 9.78
CA ASP A 229 -1.35 -11.85 8.71
C ASP A 229 -1.21 -10.35 8.92
N ARG A 230 -2.31 -9.69 9.30
CA ARG A 230 -2.31 -8.27 9.65
C ARG A 230 -1.34 -8.00 10.80
N ARG A 231 -1.31 -8.82 11.84
CA ARG A 231 -0.34 -8.69 12.93
C ARG A 231 1.09 -8.83 12.43
N SER A 232 1.37 -9.88 11.67
CA SER A 232 2.70 -10.14 11.12
C SER A 232 3.19 -8.99 10.22
N LEU A 233 2.30 -8.43 9.39
CA LEU A 233 2.58 -7.25 8.56
C LEU A 233 3.11 -6.09 9.39
N PHE A 234 2.36 -5.66 10.40
CA PHE A 234 2.71 -4.48 11.17
C PHE A 234 3.93 -4.72 12.08
N GLU A 235 4.16 -5.95 12.55
CA GLU A 235 5.40 -6.31 13.24
C GLU A 235 6.62 -6.11 12.32
N ARG A 236 6.57 -6.61 11.08
CA ARG A 236 7.62 -6.38 10.08
C ARG A 236 7.76 -4.90 9.71
N MET A 237 6.66 -4.15 9.59
CA MET A 237 6.73 -2.71 9.31
C MET A 237 7.38 -1.91 10.45
N ALA A 238 7.18 -2.32 11.71
CA ALA A 238 7.85 -1.68 12.83
C ALA A 238 9.38 -1.74 12.73
N GLU A 239 9.92 -2.79 12.10
CA GLU A 239 11.36 -2.97 11.88
C GLU A 239 11.91 -2.11 10.74
N THR A 240 11.05 -1.60 9.86
CA THR A 240 11.44 -0.70 8.76
C THR A 240 11.35 0.78 9.14
N LEU A 241 10.82 1.12 10.32
CA LEU A 241 10.73 2.48 10.82
C LEU A 241 11.98 2.90 11.61
N THR A 242 12.33 4.19 11.56
CA THR A 242 13.24 4.78 12.54
C THR A 242 12.63 4.71 13.95
N PRO A 243 13.43 4.79 15.03
CA PRO A 243 12.90 4.84 16.40
C PRO A 243 11.84 5.92 16.63
N GLU A 244 12.03 7.10 16.02
CA GLU A 244 11.10 8.24 16.09
C GLU A 244 10.13 8.29 14.89
N GLY A 245 10.02 7.19 14.14
CA GLY A 245 9.25 7.12 12.91
C GLY A 245 7.74 7.14 13.15
N TRP A 246 6.99 7.36 12.08
CA TRP A 246 5.54 7.47 12.13
C TRP A 246 4.87 6.47 11.18
N LEU A 247 3.79 5.84 11.64
CA LEU A 247 2.93 4.97 10.84
C LEU A 247 1.52 5.55 10.77
N PHE A 248 1.02 5.70 9.55
CA PHE A 248 -0.36 6.05 9.25
C PHE A 248 -1.12 4.83 8.76
N VAL A 249 -2.32 4.61 9.30
CA VAL A 249 -3.27 3.58 8.85
C VAL A 249 -4.57 4.22 8.36
N GLY A 250 -5.43 3.45 7.70
CA GLY A 250 -6.72 3.93 7.22
C GLY A 250 -7.63 4.36 8.37
N SER A 251 -8.55 5.28 8.11
CA SER A 251 -9.50 5.82 9.11
C SER A 251 -10.39 4.75 9.77
N SER A 252 -10.61 3.61 9.11
CA SER A 252 -11.33 2.46 9.65
C SER A 252 -10.44 1.40 10.31
N GLU A 253 -9.12 1.61 10.33
CA GLU A 253 -8.14 0.68 10.86
C GLU A 253 -7.62 1.15 12.22
N SER A 254 -7.33 0.21 13.12
CA SER A 254 -6.77 0.48 14.45
C SER A 254 -5.74 -0.58 14.77
N LEU A 255 -4.64 -0.23 15.45
CA LEU A 255 -3.57 -1.15 15.84
C LEU A 255 -3.66 -1.63 17.30
N SER A 256 -4.80 -1.42 17.96
CA SER A 256 -4.98 -1.73 19.39
C SER A 256 -4.74 -3.21 19.75
N ASP A 257 -4.94 -4.12 18.80
CA ASP A 257 -4.74 -5.57 18.95
C ASP A 257 -3.26 -6.03 18.81
N LEU A 258 -2.35 -5.10 18.48
CA LEU A 258 -0.90 -5.32 18.41
C LEU A 258 -0.18 -5.01 19.73
N GLY A 259 -0.93 -4.67 20.78
CA GLY A 259 -0.38 -4.38 22.10
C GLY A 259 0.57 -3.17 22.09
N PRO A 260 1.65 -3.17 22.88
CA PRO A 260 2.47 -1.98 23.07
C PRO A 260 3.46 -1.72 21.92
N ARG A 261 3.45 -2.51 20.84
CA ARG A 261 4.41 -2.40 19.72
C ARG A 261 4.28 -1.07 18.99
N PHE A 262 3.09 -0.48 18.97
CA PHE A 262 2.81 0.83 18.44
C PHE A 262 2.07 1.68 19.47
N ALA A 263 2.55 2.90 19.70
CA ALA A 263 1.87 3.87 20.57
C ALA A 263 0.98 4.77 19.71
N PRO A 264 -0.34 4.82 19.95
CA PRO A 264 -1.24 5.74 19.23
C PRO A 264 -0.97 7.20 19.62
N GLN A 265 -1.08 8.09 18.64
CA GLN A 265 -0.93 9.54 18.75
C GLN A 265 -2.08 10.21 18.00
N GLU A 266 -2.89 10.99 18.69
CA GLU A 266 -4.05 11.68 18.12
C GLU A 266 -3.69 13.11 17.72
N HIS A 267 -3.71 13.40 16.42
CA HIS A 267 -3.39 14.72 15.89
C HIS A 267 -4.31 15.08 14.72
N CYS A 268 -4.85 16.29 14.72
CA CYS A 268 -5.70 16.78 13.63
C CYS A 268 -6.86 15.83 13.23
N ARG A 269 -7.42 15.09 14.21
CA ARG A 269 -8.44 14.04 14.01
C ARG A 269 -7.96 12.82 13.21
N ALA A 270 -6.66 12.59 13.17
CA ALA A 270 -6.05 11.36 12.69
C ALA A 270 -5.34 10.65 13.84
N THR A 271 -5.53 9.34 13.90
CA THR A 271 -4.73 8.44 14.72
C THR A 271 -3.49 8.03 13.93
N CYS A 272 -2.33 8.47 14.38
CA CYS A 272 -1.02 8.05 13.86
C CYS A 272 -0.33 7.19 14.93
N TYR A 273 0.71 6.46 14.55
CA TYR A 273 1.39 5.54 15.46
C TYR A 273 2.90 5.74 15.45
N GLN A 274 3.54 5.64 16.61
CA GLN A 274 5.00 5.58 16.71
C GLN A 274 5.45 4.18 17.17
N PRO A 275 6.55 3.63 16.64
CA PRO A 275 7.00 2.29 16.99
C PRO A 275 7.62 2.28 18.40
N ASN A 276 7.31 1.24 19.18
CA ASN A 276 7.98 0.96 20.44
C ASN A 276 9.05 -0.11 20.21
N LEU A 277 10.26 0.32 19.86
CA LEU A 277 11.35 -0.59 19.50
C LEU A 277 11.87 -1.42 20.69
N ALA A 278 11.68 -0.95 21.93
CA ALA A 278 12.08 -1.69 23.14
C ALA A 278 11.19 -2.92 23.44
N ARG A 279 10.03 -3.04 22.77
CA ARG A 279 9.06 -4.12 22.98
C ARG A 279 8.79 -4.88 21.70
N ALA A 280 9.81 -5.54 21.16
CA ALA A 280 9.62 -6.54 20.12
C ALA A 280 8.78 -7.71 20.67
N TYR A 281 7.78 -8.16 19.92
CA TYR A 281 7.00 -9.33 20.27
C TYR A 281 7.93 -10.55 20.35
N THR A 282 7.98 -11.22 21.50
CA THR A 282 8.60 -12.54 21.62
C THR A 282 7.51 -13.55 21.34
N PRO A 283 7.55 -14.33 20.24
CA PRO A 283 6.54 -15.34 20.00
C PRO A 283 6.53 -16.33 21.17
N ALA A 284 5.33 -16.66 21.65
CA ALA A 284 5.17 -17.70 22.65
C ALA A 284 5.83 -18.97 22.11
N ARG A 285 6.85 -19.48 22.82
CA ARG A 285 7.45 -20.79 22.54
C ARG A 285 6.31 -21.78 22.39
N THR A 286 6.17 -22.36 21.20
CA THR A 286 5.37 -23.56 20.98
C THR A 286 5.84 -24.58 22.01
N ALA A 287 4.92 -24.95 22.91
CA ALA A 287 5.17 -26.03 23.84
C ALA A 287 5.46 -27.27 23.00
N THR A 288 6.73 -27.71 23.01
CA THR A 288 7.10 -29.03 22.52
C THR A 288 6.23 -30.03 23.25
N VAL A 289 5.38 -30.73 22.49
CA VAL A 289 4.72 -31.95 22.93
C VAL A 289 5.82 -32.85 23.48
N ARG A 290 5.83 -33.04 24.80
CA ARG A 290 6.66 -34.07 25.42
C ARG A 290 5.91 -35.37 25.25
N ASP A 291 6.51 -36.27 24.48
CA ASP A 291 6.18 -37.68 24.45
C ASP A 291 6.12 -38.24 25.88
N TRP A 292 4.99 -38.87 26.19
CA TRP A 292 4.83 -39.90 27.22
C TRP A 292 3.93 -40.98 26.65
#